data_AF-A0A7V4MSU0-F1
#
_entry.id   AF-A0A7V4MSU0-F1
#
_cell.length_a   1.000
_cell.length_b   1.000
_cell.length_c   1.000
_cell.angle_alpha   90.00
_cell.angle_beta   90.00
_cell.angle_gamma   90.00
#
_symmetry.space_group_name_H-M   'P 1'
#
loop_
_entity.id
_entity.type
_entity.pdbx_description
1 polymer ?
#
loop_
_entity_poly.entity_id
_entity_poly.type
_entity_poly.pdbx_seq_one_letter_code
_entity_poly.pdbx_strand_id
1 'polypeptide(L)'
;MKIPLNMGQNGVVSDRITQNKILERDILNTKKGDWTAKANLAKTFSHLLRSLAEKRSNDPTQINTLIEAGKEGLFKAAAKFNVKTGADRFHIFALDFVEKAMDKKLRPGFFARLFGRG
;
A
#
# COMPACT_ATOMS: atom_id res chain seq x y z
N MET A 1 25.83 47.43 -3.24
CA MET A 1 25.31 46.44 -2.26
C MET A 1 24.99 45.16 -3.02
N LYS A 2 25.72 44.06 -2.76
CA LYS A 2 25.45 42.75 -3.39
C LYS A 2 24.36 42.06 -2.58
N ILE A 3 23.17 41.94 -3.14
CA ILE A 3 22.10 41.10 -2.61
C ILE A 3 22.40 39.68 -3.11
N PRO A 4 22.69 38.70 -2.23
CA PRO A 4 22.79 37.32 -2.68
C PRO A 4 21.38 36.84 -3.02
N LEU A 5 21.09 36.72 -4.32
CA LEU A 5 19.97 35.92 -4.80
C LEU A 5 20.24 34.47 -4.41
N ASN A 6 19.62 34.01 -3.32
CA ASN A 6 19.43 32.60 -3.05
C ASN A 6 18.55 32.04 -4.17
N MET A 7 19.19 31.59 -5.25
CA MET A 7 18.56 30.80 -6.30
C MET A 7 18.03 29.52 -5.64
N GLY A 8 16.71 29.43 -5.51
CA GLY A 8 16.01 28.27 -4.97
C GLY A 8 16.30 27.05 -5.82
N GLN A 9 17.33 26.29 -5.44
CA GLN A 9 17.70 25.04 -6.08
C GLN A 9 17.81 23.94 -5.02
N ASN A 10 16.77 23.78 -4.18
CA ASN A 10 16.71 22.69 -3.18
C ASN A 10 15.29 22.14 -2.93
N GLY A 11 14.28 22.51 -3.71
CA GLY A 11 12.88 22.16 -3.43
C GLY A 11 12.45 20.72 -3.78
N VAL A 12 13.14 20.03 -4.70
CA VAL A 12 12.61 18.77 -5.26
C VAL A 12 13.22 17.50 -4.63
N VAL A 13 14.43 17.60 -4.07
CA VAL A 13 15.13 16.44 -3.46
C VAL A 13 14.67 16.21 -2.01
N SER A 14 14.33 17.28 -1.28
CA SER A 14 13.91 17.22 0.13
C SER A 14 12.62 16.41 0.32
N ASP A 15 11.64 16.57 -0.56
CA ASP A 15 10.31 15.97 -0.39
C ASP A 15 10.33 14.45 -0.56
N ARG A 16 11.03 13.91 -1.55
CA ARG A 16 11.08 12.46 -1.79
C ARG A 16 11.82 11.71 -0.69
N ILE A 17 12.93 12.28 -0.20
CA ILE A 17 13.68 11.70 0.92
C ILE A 17 12.83 11.72 2.19
N THR A 18 12.11 12.82 2.42
CA THR A 18 11.21 12.96 3.57
C THR A 18 10.05 11.96 3.49
N GLN A 19 9.43 11.79 2.32
CA GLN A 19 8.39 10.80 2.08
C GLN A 19 8.89 9.37 2.31
N ASN A 20 10.10 9.04 1.85
CA ASN A 20 10.69 7.72 2.08
C ASN A 20 10.96 7.46 3.58
N LYS A 21 11.42 8.47 4.33
CA LYS A 21 11.62 8.35 5.79
C LYS A 21 10.29 8.19 6.54
N ILE A 22 9.24 8.91 6.11
CA ILE A 22 7.90 8.76 6.68
C ILE A 22 7.38 7.36 6.41
N LEU A 23 7.51 6.87 5.17
CA LEU A 23 7.10 5.53 4.78
C LEU A 23 7.85 4.46 5.57
N GLU A 24 9.17 4.60 5.73
CA GLU A 24 10.00 3.73 6.56
C GLU A 24 9.48 3.64 8.00
N ARG A 25 9.24 4.80 8.62
CA ARG A 25 8.68 4.88 9.98
C ARG A 25 7.31 4.21 10.05
N ASP A 26 6.44 4.48 9.09
CA ASP A 26 5.08 3.95 9.07
C ASP A 26 5.08 2.42 8.85
N ILE A 27 6.00 1.87 8.05
CA ILE A 27 6.21 0.42 7.92
C ILE A 27 6.63 -0.18 9.27
N LEU A 28 7.63 0.42 9.93
CA LEU A 28 8.12 -0.07 11.23
C LEU A 28 7.05 -0.01 12.31
N ASN A 29 6.26 1.06 12.36
CA ASN A 29 5.18 1.21 13.33
C ASN A 29 3.99 0.29 13.01
N THR A 30 3.72 0.04 11.73
CA THR A 30 2.73 -0.97 11.30
C THR A 30 3.10 -2.36 11.82
N LYS A 31 4.38 -2.73 11.81
CA LYS A 31 4.87 -3.99 12.41
C LYS A 31 4.59 -4.09 13.90
N LYS A 32 4.65 -2.96 14.62
CA LYS A 32 4.36 -2.87 16.05
C LYS A 32 2.86 -2.86 16.36
N GLY A 33 2.00 -2.87 15.34
CA GLY A 33 0.55 -2.88 15.51
C GLY A 33 -0.08 -1.49 15.66
N ASP A 34 0.66 -0.41 15.40
CA ASP A 34 0.12 0.95 15.47
C ASP A 34 -0.97 1.17 14.41
N TRP A 35 -2.18 1.50 14.89
CA TRP A 35 -3.35 1.76 14.05
C TRP A 35 -3.19 3.00 13.18
N THR A 36 -2.53 4.04 13.70
CA THR A 36 -2.30 5.29 12.97
C THR A 36 -1.36 5.04 11.80
N ALA A 37 -0.30 4.26 12.02
CA ALA A 37 0.65 3.90 10.97
C ALA A 37 -0.01 3.05 9.88
N LYS A 38 -0.88 2.09 10.24
CA LYS A 38 -1.69 1.32 9.28
C LYS A 38 -2.59 2.22 8.43
N ALA A 39 -3.26 3.18 9.05
CA ALA A 39 -4.13 4.12 8.34
C ALA A 39 -3.33 5.00 7.36
N ASN A 40 -2.18 5.52 7.78
CA ASN A 40 -1.29 6.30 6.93
C ASN A 40 -0.76 5.47 5.75
N LEU A 41 -0.33 4.23 6.02
CA LEU A 41 0.15 3.33 4.98
C LEU A 41 -0.96 3.04 3.96
N ALA A 42 -2.18 2.73 4.40
CA ALA A 42 -3.33 2.51 3.53
C ALA A 42 -3.68 3.76 2.71
N LYS A 43 -3.55 4.97 3.30
CA LYS A 43 -3.78 6.24 2.61
C LYS A 43 -2.75 6.46 1.50
N THR A 44 -1.46 6.20 1.76
CA THR A 44 -0.38 6.30 0.76
C THR A 44 -0.63 5.38 -0.45
N PHE A 45 -1.14 4.18 -0.19
CA PHE A 45 -1.42 3.18 -1.24
C PHE A 45 -2.85 3.25 -1.80
N SER A 46 -3.67 4.21 -1.36
CA SER A 46 -5.11 4.27 -1.70
C SER A 46 -5.38 4.30 -3.20
N HIS A 47 -4.62 5.10 -3.96
CA HIS A 47 -4.75 5.19 -5.40
C HIS A 47 -4.39 3.86 -6.10
N LEU A 48 -3.34 3.19 -5.65
CA LEU A 48 -2.95 1.88 -6.18
C LEU A 48 -4.02 0.83 -5.91
N LEU A 49 -4.50 0.75 -4.66
CA LEU A 49 -5.53 -0.21 -4.24
C LEU A 49 -6.81 -0.02 -5.05
N ARG A 50 -7.25 1.22 -5.24
CA ARG A 50 -8.43 1.55 -6.02
C ARG A 50 -8.25 1.18 -7.50
N SER A 51 -7.14 1.58 -8.12
CA SER A 51 -6.87 1.26 -9.52
C SER A 51 -6.80 -0.26 -9.77
N LEU A 52 -6.21 -1.02 -8.84
CA LEU A 52 -6.15 -2.49 -8.94
C LEU A 52 -7.52 -3.15 -8.75
N ALA A 53 -8.39 -2.58 -7.92
CA ALA A 53 -9.75 -3.07 -7.71
C ALA A 53 -10.65 -2.77 -8.91
N GLU A 54 -10.60 -1.55 -9.45
CA GLU A 54 -11.35 -1.11 -10.64
C GLU A 54 -10.96 -1.93 -11.89
N LYS A 55 -9.70 -2.37 -12.00
CA LYS A 55 -9.27 -3.28 -13.08
C LYS A 55 -9.88 -4.69 -12.98
N ARG A 56 -10.32 -5.10 -11.79
CA ARG A 56 -10.83 -6.45 -11.51
C ARG A 56 -12.35 -6.53 -11.50
N SER A 57 -13.04 -5.43 -11.19
CA SER A 57 -14.49 -5.37 -11.16
C SER A 57 -14.99 -3.97 -11.46
N ASN A 58 -16.17 -3.89 -12.08
CA ASN A 58 -16.91 -2.65 -12.30
C ASN A 58 -18.03 -2.45 -11.26
N ASP A 59 -18.27 -3.44 -10.38
CA ASP A 59 -19.28 -3.34 -9.32
C ASP A 59 -18.71 -2.60 -8.10
N PRO A 60 -19.30 -1.47 -7.67
CA PRO A 60 -18.85 -0.72 -6.50
C PRO A 60 -18.72 -1.57 -5.22
N THR A 61 -19.60 -2.56 -5.02
CA THR A 61 -19.58 -3.41 -3.83
C THR A 61 -18.36 -4.34 -3.82
N GLN A 62 -18.07 -4.93 -4.97
CA GLN A 62 -16.88 -5.75 -5.16
C GLN A 62 -15.59 -4.92 -5.08
N ILE A 63 -15.58 -3.71 -5.65
CA ILE A 63 -14.44 -2.79 -5.57
C ILE A 63 -14.10 -2.50 -4.11
N ASN A 64 -15.08 -2.16 -3.27
CA ASN A 64 -14.86 -1.92 -1.85
C ASN A 64 -14.30 -3.17 -1.14
N THR A 65 -14.85 -4.34 -1.45
CA THR A 65 -14.38 -5.62 -0.89
C THR A 65 -12.93 -5.92 -1.28
N LEU A 66 -12.54 -5.62 -2.52
CA LEU A 66 -11.18 -5.78 -3.04
C LEU A 66 -10.21 -4.79 -2.41
N ILE A 67 -10.64 -3.53 -2.21
CA ILE A 67 -9.84 -2.52 -1.53
C ILE A 67 -9.52 -2.97 -0.09
N GLU A 68 -10.51 -3.47 0.65
CA GLU A 68 -10.26 -4.01 2.00
C GLU A 68 -9.32 -5.21 1.99
N ALA A 69 -9.51 -6.16 1.06
CA ALA A 69 -8.60 -7.29 0.89
C ALA A 69 -7.16 -6.82 0.55
N GLY A 70 -7.04 -5.80 -0.28
CA GLY A 70 -5.77 -5.18 -0.64
C GLY A 70 -5.08 -4.51 0.56
N LYS A 71 -5.83 -3.81 1.44
CA LYS A 71 -5.30 -3.27 2.70
C LYS A 71 -4.74 -4.37 3.59
N GLU A 72 -5.46 -5.50 3.72
CA GLU A 72 -4.94 -6.65 4.48
C GLU A 72 -3.63 -7.20 3.87
N GLY A 73 -3.57 -7.29 2.54
CA GLY A 73 -2.35 -7.68 1.81
C GLY A 73 -1.19 -6.72 2.10
N LEU A 74 -1.46 -5.42 2.07
CA LEU A 74 -0.49 -4.36 2.36
C LEU A 74 0.05 -4.47 3.79
N PHE A 75 -0.80 -4.73 4.79
CA PHE A 75 -0.36 -4.92 6.17
C PHE A 75 0.48 -6.18 6.34
N LYS A 76 0.15 -7.27 5.63
CA LYS A 76 0.97 -8.49 5.59
C LYS A 76 2.33 -8.23 4.93
N ALA A 77 2.37 -7.41 3.88
CA ALA A 77 3.62 -6.99 3.27
C ALA A 77 4.47 -6.16 4.26
N ALA A 78 3.86 -5.17 4.92
CA ALA A 78 4.54 -4.35 5.93
C ALA A 78 5.13 -5.21 7.06
N ALA A 79 4.41 -6.25 7.51
CA ALA A 79 4.89 -7.19 8.51
C ALA A 79 6.16 -7.93 8.06
N LYS A 80 6.21 -8.35 6.80
CA LYS A 80 7.30 -9.18 6.24
C LYS A 80 8.46 -8.39 5.64
N PHE A 81 8.25 -7.13 5.28
CA PHE A 81 9.25 -6.35 4.55
C PHE A 81 10.48 -6.06 5.40
N ASN A 82 11.67 -6.24 4.85
CA ASN A 82 12.90 -5.79 5.51
C ASN A 82 13.14 -4.32 5.17
N VAL A 83 13.16 -3.45 6.17
CA VAL A 83 13.33 -2.01 5.97
C VAL A 83 14.77 -1.66 5.54
N LYS A 84 15.76 -2.49 5.91
CA LYS A 84 17.17 -2.30 5.54
C LYS A 84 17.43 -2.32 4.03
N THR A 85 16.52 -2.90 3.24
CA THR A 85 16.61 -2.95 1.77
C THR A 85 16.21 -1.66 1.07
N GLY A 86 15.71 -0.66 1.80
CA GLY A 86 15.26 0.63 1.28
C GLY A 86 13.73 0.72 1.16
N ALA A 87 13.13 1.75 1.76
CA ALA A 87 11.68 1.95 1.76
C ALA A 87 11.10 2.24 0.36
N ASP A 88 11.92 2.69 -0.58
CA ASP A 88 11.56 2.85 -1.99
C ASP A 88 11.13 1.52 -2.62
N ARG A 89 11.81 0.43 -2.27
CA ARG A 89 11.51 -0.93 -2.77
C ARG A 89 10.23 -1.53 -2.17
N PHE A 90 9.69 -0.91 -1.11
CA PHE A 90 8.47 -1.39 -0.46
C PHE A 90 7.28 -1.39 -1.42
N HIS A 91 7.17 -0.41 -2.32
CA HIS A 91 6.06 -0.33 -3.28
C HIS A 91 5.98 -1.57 -4.17
N ILE A 92 7.12 -2.00 -4.70
CA ILE A 92 7.22 -3.18 -5.56
C ILE A 92 6.97 -4.45 -4.74
N PHE A 93 7.58 -4.53 -3.56
CA PHE A 93 7.41 -5.68 -2.68
C PHE A 93 5.94 -5.87 -2.24
N ALA A 94 5.26 -4.78 -1.88
CA ALA A 94 3.89 -4.81 -1.41
C ALA A 94 2.90 -5.22 -2.51
N LEU A 95 3.21 -4.94 -3.79
CA LEU A 95 2.33 -5.24 -4.91
C LEU A 95 1.95 -6.72 -4.97
N ASP A 96 2.92 -7.64 -4.89
CA ASP A 96 2.68 -9.08 -4.94
C ASP A 96 1.73 -9.56 -3.81
N PHE A 97 1.87 -9.00 -2.61
CA PHE A 97 1.01 -9.33 -1.48
C PHE A 97 -0.42 -8.78 -1.65
N VAL A 98 -0.53 -7.55 -2.15
CA VAL A 98 -1.81 -6.89 -2.41
C VAL A 98 -2.58 -7.66 -3.48
N GLU A 99 -1.94 -7.98 -4.60
CA GLU A 99 -2.57 -8.72 -5.70
C GLU A 99 -3.00 -10.11 -5.27
N LYS A 100 -2.13 -10.86 -4.57
CA LYS A 100 -2.49 -12.17 -4.01
C LYS A 100 -3.68 -12.10 -3.05
N ALA A 101 -3.79 -11.03 -2.26
CA ALA A 101 -4.91 -10.86 -1.33
C ALA A 101 -6.23 -10.55 -2.06
N MET A 102 -6.18 -9.69 -3.07
CA MET A 102 -7.34 -9.37 -3.92
C MET A 102 -7.81 -10.60 -4.71
N ASP A 103 -6.89 -11.33 -5.34
CA ASP A 103 -7.21 -12.49 -6.17
C ASP A 103 -7.76 -13.65 -5.33
N LYS A 104 -7.28 -13.82 -4.09
CA LYS A 104 -7.84 -14.79 -3.15
C LYS A 104 -9.31 -14.49 -2.83
N LYS A 105 -9.70 -13.21 -2.80
CA LYS A 105 -11.07 -12.80 -2.50
C LYS A 105 -12.02 -12.98 -3.70
N LEU A 106 -11.50 -12.86 -4.92
CA LEU A 106 -12.25 -13.14 -6.16
C LEU A 106 -12.48 -14.63 -6.40
N ARG A 107 -11.58 -15.50 -5.95
CA ARG A 107 -11.75 -16.94 -6.13
C ARG A 107 -12.75 -17.48 -5.11
N PRO A 108 -13.87 -18.11 -5.54
CA PRO A 108 -14.72 -18.83 -4.62
C PRO A 108 -13.88 -19.91 -3.95
N GLY A 109 -13.89 -19.95 -2.62
CA GLY A 109 -13.12 -20.89 -1.83
C GLY A 109 -13.43 -22.33 -2.25
N PHE A 110 -12.49 -23.23 -2.02
CA PHE A 110 -12.64 -24.66 -2.34
C PHE A 110 -13.98 -25.24 -1.82
N PHE A 111 -14.40 -24.85 -0.61
CA PHE A 111 -15.69 -25.23 -0.03
C PHE A 111 -16.91 -24.62 -0.71
N ALA A 112 -16.83 -23.41 -1.26
CA ALA A 112 -17.91 -22.81 -2.04
C ALA A 112 -18.10 -23.54 -3.39
N ARG A 113 -17.04 -24.17 -3.94
CA ARG A 113 -17.14 -25.05 -5.11
C ARG A 113 -17.62 -26.45 -4.77
N LEU A 114 -17.29 -26.96 -3.58
CA LEU A 114 -17.68 -28.31 -3.17
C LEU A 114 -19.13 -28.38 -2.66
N PHE A 115 -19.66 -27.29 -2.09
CA PHE A 115 -20.99 -27.23 -1.45
C PHE A 115 -21.93 -26.17 -2.07
N GLY A 116 -21.52 -25.48 -3.13
CA GLY A 116 -22.31 -24.43 -3.78
C GLY A 116 -23.34 -24.95 -4.77
N ARG A 117 -24.42 -25.55 -4.25
CA ARG A 117 -25.70 -25.69 -4.94
C ARG A 117 -26.77 -25.15 -3.99
N GLY A 118 -27.30 -23.98 -4.36
CA GLY A 118 -28.37 -23.25 -3.70
C GLY A 118 -28.72 -22.08 -4.58
#